data_AF-A0AAN6KA05-F1
#
_entry.id   AF-A0AAN6KA05-F1
#
_cell.length_a   1.000
_cell.length_b   1.000
_cell.length_c   1.000
_cell.angle_alpha   90.00
_cell.angle_beta   90.00
_cell.angle_gamma   90.00
#
_symmetry.space_group_name_H-M   'P 1'
#
loop_
_entity.id
_entity.type
_entity.pdbx_description
1 polymer ?
#
loop_
_entity_poly.entity_id
_entity_poly.type
_entity_poly.pdbx_seq_one_letter_code
_entity_poly.pdbx_strand_id
1 'polypeptide(L)'
;MVVVGSKTRNGKPLSSKAAEAKLERAKCKRLQRSAPTYTNFDLAETAFETPVIQRDRYAFGGPLLIRIPHPDNIIFTAIYQLLTEFNKADLHRRLDPLAVEALTDKPTICYARETESAVFLLGRAQTFIKLQVKLVRESNAPGSPAVVMTLPNHRMPDIDRLALELQHQLWRKTGRPFRFEILPAEIRSRIFLFAIGPYVEPSYPSNLFMLKGRWENNVEFNITGKDVSRRVHDQWHVNALHKQLDPVNLALLEISKATRKECMSALRKDTTKRYMDLDLVDQIPLYIPAPQRNFIRRLELALTHADFIEMFHCQIRPFSRDHQANQLPPIANVLRKDCLPLLNHLELRFMSTVEPTYSPWVSYEGNRPWDIDFDRLPCQKVLVDMILCFVSEWVRHIPSIKLTGFIKTETRMKWERVFKSKRPRESDDYIESEKQAVLSMPDSEL
;
A
#
# COMPACT_ATOMS: atom_id res chain seq x y z
N MET A 1 -57.33 49.04 3.88
CA MET A 1 -57.43 47.87 2.98
C MET A 1 -56.11 47.09 3.04
N VAL A 2 -56.09 45.82 2.62
CA VAL A 2 -55.10 44.79 2.98
C VAL A 2 -53.72 44.91 2.28
N VAL A 3 -52.63 44.78 3.07
CA VAL A 3 -51.40 43.90 2.99
C VAL A 3 -50.89 43.52 1.56
N VAL A 4 -49.60 43.50 1.15
CA VAL A 4 -48.37 42.74 1.56
C VAL A 4 -47.09 43.42 0.97
N GLY A 5 -45.85 43.31 1.48
CA GLY A 5 -45.42 42.83 2.81
C GLY A 5 -43.97 42.30 3.05
N SER A 6 -43.03 42.12 2.08
CA SER A 6 -41.74 41.42 2.35
C SER A 6 -40.46 42.28 2.41
N LYS A 7 -39.71 42.20 3.51
CA LYS A 7 -38.30 42.65 3.62
C LYS A 7 -37.38 41.44 3.77
N THR A 8 -36.37 41.32 2.91
CA THR A 8 -35.32 40.30 2.99
C THR A 8 -34.43 40.51 4.22
N ARG A 9 -34.17 39.45 4.97
CA ARG A 9 -33.20 39.46 6.09
C ARG A 9 -31.79 39.30 5.53
N ASN A 10 -30.90 40.27 5.82
CA ASN A 10 -29.46 40.14 5.58
C ASN A 10 -28.88 39.03 6.47
N GLY A 11 -28.65 37.85 5.88
CA GLY A 11 -27.83 36.81 6.49
C GLY A 11 -26.35 37.19 6.42
N LYS A 12 -25.68 37.36 7.55
CA LYS A 12 -24.21 37.49 7.58
C LYS A 12 -23.58 36.18 7.09
N PRO A 13 -22.55 36.22 6.24
CA PRO A 13 -21.83 35.01 5.86
C PRO A 13 -21.18 34.38 7.10
N LEU A 14 -21.53 33.12 7.37
CA LEU A 14 -20.86 32.32 8.39
C LEU A 14 -19.42 32.05 7.94
N SER A 15 -18.46 32.54 8.73
CA SER A 15 -17.03 32.24 8.54
C SER A 15 -16.81 30.74 8.34
N SER A 16 -16.07 30.36 7.30
CA SER A 16 -15.80 28.96 6.92
C SER A 16 -15.29 28.12 8.10
N LYS A 17 -14.46 28.73 8.95
CA LYS A 17 -13.92 28.12 10.18
C LYS A 17 -15.01 27.62 11.15
N ALA A 18 -16.19 28.24 11.18
CA ALA A 18 -17.29 27.81 12.03
C ALA A 18 -18.02 26.56 11.47
N ALA A 19 -18.10 26.44 10.14
CA ALA A 19 -18.63 25.23 9.49
C ALA A 19 -17.65 24.06 9.63
N GLU A 20 -16.36 24.32 9.42
CA GLU A 20 -15.27 23.36 9.58
C GLU A 20 -15.16 22.83 11.03
N ALA A 21 -15.18 23.72 12.02
CA ALA A 21 -15.22 23.32 13.43
C ALA A 21 -16.49 22.55 13.84
N LYS A 22 -17.62 22.77 13.15
CA LYS A 22 -18.86 22.00 13.36
C LYS A 22 -18.75 20.61 12.73
N LEU A 23 -18.10 20.49 11.57
CA LEU A 23 -17.83 19.22 10.90
C LEU A 23 -16.87 18.34 11.70
N GLU A 24 -15.76 18.89 12.20
CA GLU A 24 -14.81 18.15 13.05
C GLU A 24 -15.45 17.68 14.37
N ARG A 25 -16.26 18.52 15.03
CA ARG A 25 -17.04 18.09 16.20
C ARG A 25 -18.03 16.97 15.89
N ALA A 26 -18.57 16.91 14.67
CA ALA A 26 -19.45 15.82 14.24
C ALA A 26 -18.66 14.53 13.94
N LYS A 27 -17.47 14.62 13.33
CA LYS A 27 -16.56 13.48 13.12
C LYS A 27 -16.13 12.86 14.45
N CYS A 28 -15.65 13.66 15.41
CA CYS A 28 -15.26 13.17 16.73
C CYS A 28 -16.42 12.47 17.46
N LYS A 29 -17.64 13.02 17.39
CA LYS A 29 -18.84 12.36 17.96
C LYS A 29 -19.25 11.07 17.25
N ARG A 30 -18.99 10.93 15.94
CA ARG A 30 -19.20 9.66 15.23
C ARG A 30 -18.16 8.62 15.65
N LEU A 31 -16.88 9.01 15.72
CA LEU A 31 -15.79 8.13 16.15
C LEU A 31 -15.97 7.63 17.60
N GLN A 32 -16.37 8.51 18.53
CA GLN A 32 -16.70 8.11 19.91
C GLN A 32 -17.90 7.17 20.02
N ARG A 33 -18.81 7.16 19.04
CA ARG A 33 -19.99 6.27 19.01
C ARG A 33 -19.74 4.96 18.27
N SER A 34 -18.67 4.86 17.48
CA SER A 34 -18.26 3.64 16.76
C SER A 34 -17.05 2.94 17.38
N ALA A 35 -16.40 3.55 18.37
CA ALA A 35 -15.42 2.87 19.22
C ALA A 35 -16.11 1.79 20.10
N PRO A 36 -15.54 0.58 20.21
CA PRO A 36 -16.00 -0.41 21.19
C PRO A 36 -15.98 0.17 22.60
N THR A 37 -17.02 -0.08 23.40
CA THR A 37 -17.23 0.55 24.71
C THR A 37 -16.16 0.19 25.75
N TYR A 38 -15.38 -0.84 25.48
CA TYR A 38 -14.12 -1.14 26.16
C TYR A 38 -13.09 -1.49 25.09
N THR A 39 -12.04 -0.66 24.97
CA THR A 39 -10.81 -1.01 24.27
C THR A 39 -9.66 -1.01 25.26
N ASN A 40 -8.57 -1.70 24.95
CA ASN A 40 -7.44 -1.98 25.87
C ASN A 40 -6.70 -0.74 26.44
N PHE A 41 -7.14 0.48 26.13
CA PHE A 41 -6.55 1.73 26.62
C PHE A 41 -6.84 2.00 28.11
N ASP A 42 -8.06 1.78 28.59
CA ASP A 42 -8.45 2.20 29.95
C ASP A 42 -7.77 1.36 31.05
N LEU A 43 -7.41 0.10 30.74
CA LEU A 43 -6.59 -0.75 31.61
C LEU A 43 -5.09 -0.41 31.52
N ALA A 44 -4.66 0.30 30.48
CA ALA A 44 -3.26 0.61 30.26
C ALA A 44 -2.80 1.77 31.15
N GLU A 45 -3.59 2.85 31.29
CA GLU A 45 -3.20 4.03 32.07
C GLU A 45 -2.82 3.75 33.53
N THR A 46 -3.39 2.70 34.15
CA THR A 46 -3.10 2.32 35.54
C THR A 46 -2.03 1.24 35.69
N ALA A 47 -1.52 0.66 34.60
CA ALA A 47 -0.60 -0.47 34.62
C ALA A 47 0.89 -0.10 34.46
N PHE A 48 1.22 1.19 34.25
CA PHE A 48 2.57 1.64 33.91
C PHE A 48 3.22 2.51 35.01
N GLU A 49 4.10 1.93 35.81
CA GLU A 49 4.85 2.67 36.83
C GLU A 49 6.16 3.30 36.32
N THR A 50 6.73 2.83 35.20
CA THR A 50 7.93 3.43 34.58
C THR A 50 8.01 3.21 33.05
N PRO A 51 8.62 4.15 32.29
CA PRO A 51 8.83 4.01 30.85
C PRO A 51 9.94 3.00 30.51
N VAL A 52 9.76 2.24 29.43
CA VAL A 52 10.75 1.27 28.92
C VAL A 52 11.91 2.03 28.26
N ILE A 53 13.13 1.89 28.81
CA ILE A 53 14.35 2.54 28.29
C ILE A 53 15.23 1.49 27.58
N GLN A 54 15.44 1.66 26.27
CA GLN A 54 16.41 0.87 25.51
C GLN A 54 17.85 1.21 25.95
N ARG A 55 18.67 0.20 26.20
CA ARG A 55 20.07 0.36 26.63
C ARG A 55 20.94 -0.73 26.01
N ASP A 56 22.21 -0.39 25.78
CA ASP A 56 23.26 -1.38 25.51
C ASP A 56 23.43 -2.31 26.73
N ARG A 57 23.86 -3.56 26.51
CA ARG A 57 24.12 -4.56 27.55
C ARG A 57 25.06 -4.01 28.64
N TYR A 58 26.01 -3.15 28.24
CA TYR A 58 26.96 -2.49 29.14
C TYR A 58 26.38 -1.31 29.94
N ALA A 59 25.25 -0.73 29.51
CA ALA A 59 24.62 0.44 30.14
C ALA A 59 23.65 0.10 31.29
N PHE A 60 23.65 -1.17 31.76
CA PHE A 60 22.88 -1.63 32.91
C PHE A 60 23.62 -1.56 34.26
N GLY A 61 24.82 -0.96 34.29
CA GLY A 61 25.53 -0.63 35.54
C GLY A 61 26.22 -1.81 36.24
N GLY A 62 26.24 -2.99 35.62
CA GLY A 62 26.89 -4.19 36.11
C GLY A 62 26.65 -5.37 35.15
N PRO A 63 27.34 -6.52 35.32
CA PRO A 63 27.08 -7.71 34.53
C PRO A 63 25.65 -8.20 34.79
N LEU A 64 24.85 -8.29 33.73
CA LEU A 64 23.52 -8.88 33.77
C LEU A 64 23.63 -10.38 34.08
N LEU A 65 23.33 -10.76 35.33
CA LEU A 65 23.25 -12.15 35.78
C LEU A 65 21.99 -12.81 35.20
N ILE A 66 22.12 -13.35 34.00
CA ILE A 66 21.13 -14.25 33.39
C ILE A 66 20.96 -15.45 34.32
N ARG A 67 19.71 -15.75 34.69
CA ARG A 67 19.36 -16.89 35.55
C ARG A 67 18.61 -17.95 34.75
N ILE A 68 18.68 -19.19 35.23
CA ILE A 68 17.78 -20.24 34.76
C ILE A 68 16.38 -19.88 35.28
N PRO A 69 15.35 -19.81 34.42
CA PRO A 69 13.98 -19.51 34.86
C PRO A 69 13.47 -20.61 35.79
N HIS A 70 12.72 -20.23 36.82
CA HIS A 70 12.00 -21.20 37.65
C HIS A 70 10.97 -21.95 36.79
N PRO A 71 10.77 -23.28 36.96
CA PRO A 71 9.77 -24.02 36.19
C PRO A 71 8.36 -23.44 36.34
N ASP A 72 7.99 -23.04 37.56
CA ASP A 72 6.69 -22.38 37.84
C ASP A 72 6.66 -20.87 37.52
N ASN A 73 7.55 -20.37 36.66
CA ASN A 73 7.46 -19.01 36.14
C ASN A 73 6.52 -18.97 34.92
N ILE A 74 5.22 -18.83 35.20
CA ILE A 74 4.17 -18.84 34.16
C ILE A 74 4.32 -17.67 33.18
N ILE A 75 4.89 -16.53 33.61
CA ILE A 75 5.11 -15.37 32.74
C ILE A 75 6.22 -15.68 31.72
N PHE A 76 7.35 -16.26 32.16
CA PHE A 76 8.41 -16.70 31.27
C PHE A 76 7.88 -17.73 30.25
N THR A 77 7.11 -18.71 30.72
CA THR A 77 6.53 -19.76 29.88
C THR A 77 5.60 -19.18 28.80
N ALA A 78 4.72 -18.24 29.18
CA ALA A 78 3.82 -17.58 28.24
C ALA A 78 4.58 -16.73 27.18
N ILE A 79 5.59 -15.97 27.61
CA ILE A 79 6.44 -15.18 26.69
C ILE A 79 7.22 -16.10 25.75
N TYR A 80 7.79 -17.19 26.26
CA TYR A 80 8.55 -18.15 25.46
C TYR A 80 7.70 -18.80 24.37
N GLN A 81 6.46 -19.20 24.68
CA GLN A 81 5.51 -19.71 23.70
C GLN A 81 5.14 -18.66 22.64
N LEU A 82 4.85 -17.41 23.06
CA LEU A 82 4.54 -16.30 22.16
C LEU A 82 5.71 -16.00 21.20
N LEU A 83 6.94 -15.97 21.71
CA LEU A 83 8.15 -15.77 20.90
C LEU A 83 8.41 -16.95 19.97
N THR A 84 8.11 -18.18 20.39
CA THR A 84 8.24 -19.37 19.55
C THR A 84 7.33 -19.27 18.32
N GLU A 85 6.07 -18.89 18.47
CA GLU A 85 5.16 -18.65 17.34
C GLU A 85 5.55 -17.42 16.51
N PHE A 86 5.95 -16.32 17.16
CA PHE A 86 6.44 -15.12 16.48
C PHE A 86 7.66 -15.38 15.59
N ASN A 87 8.58 -16.25 16.03
CA ASN A 87 9.78 -16.63 15.30
C ASN A 87 9.48 -17.62 14.15
N LYS A 88 8.50 -18.52 14.30
CA LYS A 88 8.07 -19.43 13.21
C LYS A 88 7.47 -18.70 12.01
N ALA A 89 6.82 -17.56 12.23
CA ALA A 89 6.03 -16.84 11.22
C ALA A 89 6.84 -16.31 10.00
N ASP A 90 8.16 -16.24 10.09
CA ASP A 90 9.02 -15.58 9.10
C ASP A 90 10.36 -16.34 8.95
N LEU A 91 10.92 -16.39 7.74
CA LEU A 91 12.23 -16.99 7.50
C LEU A 91 13.35 -16.18 8.18
N HIS A 92 13.28 -14.85 8.17
CA HIS A 92 14.28 -13.98 8.78
C HIS A 92 14.31 -14.07 10.31
N ARG A 93 13.21 -14.53 10.93
CA ARG A 93 13.12 -14.76 12.38
C ARG A 93 13.47 -16.18 12.79
N ARG A 94 13.49 -17.13 11.85
CA ARG A 94 14.04 -18.48 12.08
C ARG A 94 15.56 -18.51 12.01
N LEU A 95 16.18 -17.66 11.19
CA LEU A 95 17.64 -17.56 11.05
C LEU A 95 18.31 -16.78 12.19
N ASP A 96 17.59 -15.85 12.81
CA ASP A 96 18.05 -15.04 13.94
C ASP A 96 16.84 -14.78 14.88
N PRO A 97 16.55 -15.74 15.78
CA PRO A 97 15.34 -15.72 16.60
C PRO A 97 15.42 -14.72 17.75
N LEU A 98 14.27 -14.10 18.04
CA LEU A 98 14.07 -13.28 19.22
C LEU A 98 13.95 -14.19 20.45
N ALA A 99 14.89 -14.08 21.38
CA ALA A 99 14.98 -14.91 22.58
C ALA A 99 14.52 -14.14 23.84
N VAL A 100 14.09 -14.88 24.86
CA VAL A 100 13.83 -14.35 26.21
C VAL A 100 14.76 -15.03 27.21
N GLU A 101 15.45 -14.23 28.01
CA GLU A 101 16.32 -14.66 29.10
C GLU A 101 15.75 -14.16 30.43
N ALA A 102 15.77 -15.00 31.47
CA ALA A 102 15.25 -14.62 32.78
C ALA A 102 16.30 -13.86 33.60
N LEU A 103 15.88 -12.75 34.23
CA LEU A 103 16.67 -12.08 35.27
C LEU A 103 16.25 -12.50 36.68
N THR A 104 15.19 -13.32 36.80
CA THR A 104 14.67 -13.85 38.06
C THR A 104 14.58 -15.37 38.01
N ASP A 105 14.97 -16.00 39.12
CA ASP A 105 14.93 -17.44 39.40
C ASP A 105 13.78 -17.83 40.34
N LYS A 106 12.86 -16.90 40.60
CA LYS A 106 11.70 -17.10 41.47
C LYS A 106 10.49 -17.60 40.67
N PRO A 107 9.60 -18.41 41.28
CA PRO A 107 8.30 -18.72 40.72
C PRO A 107 7.46 -17.45 40.56
N THR A 108 6.47 -17.48 39.67
CA THR A 108 5.53 -16.37 39.55
C THR A 108 4.52 -16.41 40.71
N ILE A 109 4.58 -15.43 41.60
CA ILE A 109 3.53 -15.24 42.62
C ILE A 109 2.26 -14.73 41.94
N CYS A 110 1.15 -15.42 42.18
CA CYS A 110 -0.16 -15.12 41.61
C CYS A 110 -1.11 -14.60 42.70
N TYR A 111 -1.63 -13.39 42.51
CA TYR A 111 -2.71 -12.81 43.29
C TYR A 111 -4.06 -13.06 42.59
N ALA A 112 -5.17 -12.75 43.26
CA ALA A 112 -6.52 -13.10 42.79
C ALA A 112 -6.93 -12.53 41.41
N ARG A 113 -6.23 -11.49 40.91
CA ARG A 113 -6.53 -10.81 39.63
C ARG A 113 -5.30 -10.59 38.74
N GLU A 114 -4.09 -10.82 39.24
CA GLU A 114 -2.83 -10.45 38.60
C GLU A 114 -1.65 -11.22 39.18
N THR A 115 -0.50 -11.20 38.51
CA THR A 115 0.76 -11.75 39.05
C THR A 115 1.65 -10.65 39.63
N GLU A 116 2.72 -11.02 40.32
CA GLU A 116 3.87 -10.12 40.45
C GLU A 116 4.47 -9.77 39.09
N SER A 117 5.17 -8.63 39.03
CA SER A 117 5.97 -8.26 37.86
C SER A 117 7.22 -9.13 37.78
N ALA A 118 7.38 -9.87 36.69
CA ALA A 118 8.64 -10.55 36.38
C ALA A 118 9.46 -9.72 35.39
N VAL A 119 10.79 -9.79 35.53
CA VAL A 119 11.73 -8.99 34.73
C VAL A 119 12.56 -9.92 33.86
N PHE A 120 12.63 -9.60 32.58
CA PHE A 120 13.26 -10.40 31.53
C PHE A 120 14.22 -9.55 30.69
N LEU A 121 15.15 -10.20 30.00
CA LEU A 121 15.81 -9.64 28.84
C LEU A 121 15.19 -10.25 27.59
N LEU A 122 14.79 -9.40 26.65
CA LEU A 122 14.47 -9.78 25.29
C LEU A 122 15.73 -9.57 24.45
N GLY A 123 16.33 -10.65 23.96
CA GLY A 123 17.62 -10.64 23.25
C GLY A 123 17.47 -11.00 21.77
N ARG A 124 18.20 -10.29 20.90
CA ARG A 124 18.41 -10.68 19.50
C ARG A 124 19.79 -10.20 19.04
N ALA A 125 20.61 -11.09 18.50
CA ALA A 125 22.02 -10.86 18.22
C ALA A 125 22.77 -10.18 19.40
N GLN A 126 23.13 -8.90 19.27
CA GLN A 126 23.79 -8.10 20.31
C GLN A 126 22.87 -7.07 21.00
N THR A 127 21.59 -7.02 20.61
CA THR A 127 20.61 -6.09 21.20
C THR A 127 19.78 -6.76 22.29
N PHE A 128 19.62 -6.05 23.40
CA PHE A 128 18.88 -6.51 24.58
C PHE A 128 17.90 -5.41 25.03
N ILE A 129 16.64 -5.78 25.28
CA ILE A 129 15.65 -4.92 25.94
C ILE A 129 15.32 -5.53 27.29
N LYS A 130 15.46 -4.75 28.36
CA LYS A 130 14.92 -5.14 29.67
C LYS A 130 13.40 -4.93 29.66
N LEU A 131 12.64 -6.00 29.78
CA LEU A 131 11.19 -5.99 29.89
C LEU A 131 10.77 -6.23 31.34
N GLN A 132 9.71 -5.56 31.77
CA GLN A 132 8.96 -5.90 32.99
C GLN A 132 7.55 -6.28 32.54
N VAL A 133 7.10 -7.48 32.90
CA VAL A 133 5.85 -8.07 32.42
C VAL A 133 5.05 -8.61 33.60
N LYS A 134 3.74 -8.36 33.56
CA LYS A 134 2.75 -8.79 34.54
C LYS A 134 1.61 -9.47 33.78
N LEU A 135 1.08 -10.59 34.29
CA LEU A 135 -0.16 -11.15 33.75
C LEU A 135 -1.34 -10.55 34.52
N VAL A 136 -2.37 -10.13 33.78
CA VAL A 136 -3.59 -9.54 34.34
C VAL A 136 -4.78 -10.35 33.82
N ARG A 137 -5.73 -10.64 34.71
CA ARG A 137 -6.93 -11.41 34.36
C ARG A 137 -8.01 -10.48 33.81
N GLU A 138 -8.38 -10.67 32.55
CA GLU A 138 -9.20 -9.71 31.79
C GLU A 138 -10.69 -9.68 32.18
N SER A 139 -11.23 -10.71 32.84
CA SER A 139 -12.60 -10.66 33.41
C SER A 139 -12.88 -11.69 34.50
N ASN A 140 -14.09 -11.60 35.08
CA ASN A 140 -14.64 -12.59 36.01
C ASN A 140 -14.89 -13.98 35.37
N ALA A 141 -14.79 -14.13 34.04
CA ALA A 141 -14.85 -15.44 33.41
C ALA A 141 -13.61 -16.29 33.79
N PRO A 142 -13.76 -17.60 34.08
CA PRO A 142 -12.63 -18.51 34.24
C PRO A 142 -12.13 -18.99 32.87
N GLY A 143 -10.83 -18.83 32.58
CA GLY A 143 -10.20 -19.57 31.47
C GLY A 143 -8.97 -18.93 30.81
N SER A 144 -8.96 -17.62 30.55
CA SER A 144 -7.92 -16.99 29.70
C SER A 144 -7.15 -15.89 30.42
N PRO A 145 -5.82 -16.04 30.64
CA PRO A 145 -4.95 -14.94 31.01
C PRO A 145 -4.63 -14.08 29.78
N ALA A 146 -4.74 -12.75 29.91
CA ALA A 146 -4.30 -11.83 28.88
C ALA A 146 -2.84 -11.41 29.13
N VAL A 147 -1.97 -11.63 28.14
CA VAL A 147 -0.58 -11.14 28.18
C VAL A 147 -0.54 -9.74 27.56
N VAL A 148 -0.67 -8.70 28.39
CA VAL A 148 -0.50 -7.32 27.92
C VAL A 148 0.99 -7.05 27.73
N MET A 149 1.48 -7.27 26.51
CA MET A 149 2.88 -7.07 26.14
C MET A 149 3.03 -5.86 25.22
N THR A 150 3.22 -4.67 25.81
CA THR A 150 3.67 -3.48 25.07
C THR A 150 5.14 -3.62 24.72
N LEU A 151 5.43 -4.22 23.56
CA LEU A 151 6.72 -4.03 22.92
C LEU A 151 6.93 -2.53 22.69
N PRO A 152 8.07 -1.93 23.10
CA PRO A 152 8.41 -0.60 22.61
C PRO A 152 8.46 -0.63 21.08
N ASN A 153 8.16 0.50 20.42
CA ASN A 153 8.27 0.63 18.96
C ASN A 153 9.71 0.41 18.52
N HIS A 154 10.06 -0.86 18.31
CA HIS A 154 11.44 -1.29 18.18
C HIS A 154 11.89 -0.98 16.76
N ARG A 155 12.61 0.13 16.60
CA ARG A 155 13.57 0.22 15.50
C ARG A 155 14.56 -0.92 15.73
N MET A 156 14.56 -1.90 14.84
CA MET A 156 15.61 -2.90 14.78
C MET A 156 16.97 -2.19 14.74
N PRO A 157 18.05 -2.80 15.28
CA PRO A 157 19.38 -2.39 14.87
C PRO A 157 19.42 -2.43 13.34
N ASP A 158 19.91 -1.35 12.75
CA ASP A 158 19.98 -1.19 11.30
C ASP A 158 20.91 -2.26 10.73
N ILE A 159 20.33 -3.37 10.24
CA ILE A 159 21.07 -4.52 9.72
C ILE A 159 21.87 -4.10 8.48
N ASP A 160 21.32 -3.17 7.68
CA ASP A 160 21.99 -2.64 6.50
C ASP A 160 23.23 -1.84 6.91
N ARG A 161 23.14 -1.05 7.99
CA ARG A 161 24.31 -0.39 8.61
C ARG A 161 25.36 -1.39 9.11
N LEU A 162 24.97 -2.45 9.82
CA LEU A 162 25.94 -3.45 10.29
C LEU A 162 26.61 -4.19 9.12
N ALA A 163 25.84 -4.53 8.08
CA ALA A 163 26.36 -5.15 6.87
C ALA A 163 27.33 -4.20 6.13
N LEU A 164 27.00 -2.91 6.01
CA LEU A 164 27.87 -1.87 5.47
C LEU A 164 29.17 -1.71 6.27
N GLU A 165 29.09 -1.68 7.60
CA GLU A 165 30.27 -1.59 8.48
C GLU A 165 31.18 -2.81 8.32
N LEU A 166 30.63 -4.03 8.28
CA LEU A 166 31.38 -5.27 8.04
C LEU A 166 32.01 -5.31 6.64
N GLN A 167 31.26 -4.92 5.60
CA GLN A 167 31.75 -4.83 4.22
C GLN A 167 32.90 -3.83 4.09
N HIS A 168 32.77 -2.66 4.72
CA HIS A 168 33.80 -1.63 4.73
C HIS A 168 35.04 -2.06 5.52
N GLN A 169 34.88 -2.78 6.64
CA GLN A 169 36.01 -3.40 7.35
C GLN A 169 36.73 -4.46 6.49
N LEU A 170 35.99 -5.29 5.76
CA LEU A 170 36.56 -6.31 4.87
C LEU A 170 37.36 -5.66 3.72
N TRP A 171 36.82 -4.60 3.10
CA TRP A 171 37.53 -3.83 2.06
C TRP A 171 38.80 -3.17 2.61
N ARG A 172 38.75 -2.57 3.80
CA ARG A 172 39.94 -2.00 4.48
C ARG A 172 41.01 -3.06 4.77
N LYS A 173 40.62 -4.25 5.23
CA LYS A 173 41.56 -5.35 5.54
C LYS A 173 42.19 -5.98 4.30
N THR A 174 41.43 -6.13 3.22
CA THR A 174 41.88 -6.84 2.00
C THR A 174 42.53 -5.93 0.96
N GLY A 175 42.32 -4.61 1.04
CA GLY A 175 42.78 -3.64 0.04
C GLY A 175 42.14 -3.82 -1.34
N ARG A 176 41.13 -4.70 -1.47
CA ARG A 176 40.49 -5.06 -2.74
C ARG A 176 39.00 -4.75 -2.66
N PRO A 177 38.49 -3.74 -3.39
CA PRO A 177 37.06 -3.51 -3.47
C PRO A 177 36.40 -4.70 -4.17
N PHE A 178 35.14 -4.96 -3.80
CA PHE A 178 34.34 -5.98 -4.48
C PHE A 178 34.11 -5.57 -5.94
N ARG A 179 34.62 -6.37 -6.88
CA ARG A 179 34.48 -6.11 -8.33
C ARG A 179 33.11 -6.57 -8.80
N PHE A 180 32.16 -5.64 -8.79
CA PHE A 180 30.77 -5.92 -9.18
C PHE A 180 30.66 -6.53 -10.58
N GLU A 181 31.51 -6.14 -11.54
CA GLU A 181 31.47 -6.65 -12.92
C GLU A 181 31.85 -8.13 -13.07
N ILE A 182 32.48 -8.75 -12.06
CA ILE A 182 32.83 -10.18 -12.08
C ILE A 182 31.59 -11.05 -11.78
N LEU A 183 30.53 -10.49 -11.21
CA LEU A 183 29.28 -11.22 -11.01
C LEU A 183 28.60 -11.59 -12.34
N PRO A 184 27.96 -12.78 -12.43
CA PRO A 184 27.10 -13.13 -13.56
C PRO A 184 26.04 -12.05 -13.83
N ALA A 185 25.72 -11.82 -15.11
CA ALA A 185 24.84 -10.73 -15.52
C ALA A 185 23.44 -10.81 -14.89
N GLU A 186 22.97 -12.03 -14.60
CA GLU A 186 21.71 -12.34 -13.92
C GLU A 186 21.73 -11.85 -12.47
N ILE A 187 22.85 -12.04 -11.76
CA ILE A 187 23.04 -11.57 -10.39
C ILE A 187 23.14 -10.04 -10.37
N ARG A 188 23.89 -9.46 -11.32
CA ARG A 188 24.00 -7.99 -11.47
C ARG A 188 22.65 -7.35 -11.75
N SER A 189 21.86 -7.90 -12.68
CA SER A 189 20.48 -7.48 -12.96
C SER A 189 19.58 -7.55 -11.71
N ARG A 190 19.66 -8.61 -10.91
CA ARG A 190 18.89 -8.72 -9.65
C ARG A 190 19.31 -7.69 -8.60
N ILE A 191 20.61 -7.45 -8.42
CA ILE A 191 21.10 -6.43 -7.48
C ILE A 191 20.68 -5.04 -7.96
N PHE A 192 20.75 -4.76 -9.26
CA PHE A 192 20.20 -3.53 -9.83
C PHE A 192 18.71 -3.41 -9.54
N LEU A 193 17.88 -4.40 -9.86
CA LEU A 193 16.44 -4.35 -9.61
C LEU A 193 16.11 -4.11 -8.12
N PHE A 194 16.86 -4.74 -7.21
CA PHE A 194 16.71 -4.50 -5.77
C PHE A 194 17.05 -3.05 -5.39
N ALA A 195 18.20 -2.54 -5.85
CA ALA A 195 18.67 -1.20 -5.50
C ALA A 195 17.93 -0.06 -6.23
N ILE A 196 17.33 -0.35 -7.39
CA ILE A 196 16.46 0.54 -8.19
C ILE A 196 15.06 0.65 -7.57
N GLY A 197 14.57 -0.43 -6.98
CA GLY A 197 13.18 -0.59 -6.55
C GLY A 197 12.33 -1.37 -7.58
N PRO A 198 11.29 -2.09 -7.12
CA PRO A 198 10.48 -2.96 -8.00
C PRO A 198 9.48 -2.21 -8.89
N TYR A 199 9.20 -0.94 -8.62
CA TYR A 199 8.26 -0.10 -9.37
C TYR A 199 8.97 1.17 -9.88
N VAL A 200 8.54 1.66 -11.03
CA VAL A 200 8.89 2.99 -11.54
C VAL A 200 7.64 3.67 -12.09
N GLU A 201 7.49 4.96 -11.86
CA GLU A 201 6.43 5.80 -12.43
C GLU A 201 6.97 6.44 -13.72
N PRO A 202 6.50 6.03 -14.91
CA PRO A 202 6.94 6.63 -16.16
C PRO A 202 6.31 8.01 -16.36
N SER A 203 7.05 8.90 -17.00
CA SER A 203 6.52 10.20 -17.43
C SER A 203 6.87 10.49 -18.88
N TYR A 204 6.10 11.40 -19.48
CA TYR A 204 6.29 11.87 -20.85
C TYR A 204 6.49 13.39 -20.84
N PRO A 205 7.63 13.90 -20.31
CA PRO A 205 7.94 15.32 -20.38
C PRO A 205 7.90 15.79 -21.84
N SER A 206 6.93 16.65 -22.15
CA SER A 206 6.81 17.28 -23.45
C SER A 206 7.77 18.46 -23.52
N ASN A 207 8.97 18.22 -24.04
CA ASN A 207 9.95 19.26 -24.25
C ASN A 207 9.68 19.95 -25.60
N LEU A 208 9.16 21.17 -25.54
CA LEU A 208 9.11 22.10 -26.67
C LEU A 208 10.54 22.54 -27.02
N PHE A 209 11.01 22.18 -28.21
CA PHE A 209 12.32 22.60 -28.73
C PHE A 209 12.17 23.12 -30.16
N MET A 210 13.11 23.96 -30.59
CA MET A 210 13.05 24.56 -31.92
C MET A 210 13.94 23.79 -32.91
N LEU A 211 13.33 23.06 -33.84
CA LEU A 211 14.04 22.39 -34.94
C LEU A 211 13.76 23.13 -36.25
N LYS A 212 14.82 23.60 -36.91
CA LYS A 212 14.75 24.33 -38.21
C LYS A 212 13.72 25.49 -38.22
N GLY A 213 13.60 26.21 -37.11
CA GLY A 213 12.67 27.35 -36.98
C GLY A 213 11.20 26.97 -36.75
N ARG A 214 10.88 25.69 -36.55
CA ARG A 214 9.57 25.22 -36.07
C ARG A 214 9.68 24.71 -34.64
N TRP A 215 8.63 24.92 -33.85
CA TRP A 215 8.49 24.27 -32.55
C TRP A 215 8.09 22.82 -32.76
N GLU A 216 8.90 21.90 -32.27
CA GLU A 216 8.63 20.48 -32.23
C GLU A 216 8.50 20.04 -30.76
N ASN A 217 7.61 19.07 -30.50
CA ASN A 217 7.50 18.42 -29.20
C ASN A 217 8.35 17.16 -29.22
N ASN A 218 9.51 17.17 -28.56
CA ASN A 218 10.22 15.93 -28.24
C ASN A 218 9.66 15.42 -26.93
N VAL A 219 8.79 14.41 -27.02
CA VAL A 219 8.24 13.75 -25.85
C VAL A 219 9.04 12.49 -25.59
N GLU A 220 9.94 12.56 -24.60
CA GLU A 220 10.80 11.44 -24.26
C GLU A 220 10.14 10.53 -23.21
N PHE A 221 10.17 9.22 -23.43
CA PHE A 221 9.74 8.23 -22.44
C PHE A 221 10.72 8.19 -21.24
N ASN A 222 10.40 8.96 -20.20
CA ASN A 222 11.26 9.13 -19.03
C ASN A 222 10.86 8.16 -17.90
N ILE A 223 11.56 7.02 -17.85
CA ILE A 223 11.45 6.04 -16.76
C ILE A 223 12.38 6.33 -15.56
N THR A 224 13.12 7.44 -15.60
CA THR A 224 14.02 7.84 -14.50
C THR A 224 13.33 8.78 -13.51
N GLY A 225 12.21 9.41 -13.88
CA GLY A 225 11.52 10.39 -13.04
C GLY A 225 12.31 11.68 -12.78
N LYS A 226 13.51 11.85 -13.39
CA LYS A 226 14.47 12.92 -13.07
C LYS A 226 13.93 14.33 -13.36
N ASP A 227 12.93 14.43 -14.24
CA ASP A 227 12.37 15.70 -14.73
C ASP A 227 10.86 15.85 -14.45
N VAL A 228 10.27 14.97 -13.63
CA VAL A 228 8.90 15.18 -13.14
C VAL A 228 8.95 16.29 -12.08
N SER A 229 8.87 17.53 -12.57
CA SER A 229 8.61 18.69 -11.75
C SER A 229 7.36 18.41 -10.90
N ARG A 230 7.53 18.18 -9.60
CA ARG A 230 6.45 18.02 -8.58
C ARG A 230 5.48 19.21 -8.50
N ARG A 231 5.63 20.21 -9.35
CA ARG A 231 4.77 21.39 -9.42
C ARG A 231 3.48 21.00 -10.15
N VAL A 232 2.38 21.01 -9.41
CA VAL A 232 0.99 21.16 -9.88
C VAL A 232 0.28 19.91 -10.42
N HIS A 233 0.91 18.74 -10.60
CA HIS A 233 0.15 17.48 -10.67
C HIS A 233 -0.33 17.06 -9.27
N ASP A 234 -1.37 17.78 -8.86
CA ASP A 234 -2.34 17.59 -7.79
C ASP A 234 -1.90 17.19 -6.39
N GLN A 235 -2.57 17.85 -5.43
CA GLN A 235 -2.57 17.44 -4.02
C GLN A 235 -3.02 15.98 -3.84
N TRP A 236 -3.86 15.44 -4.75
CA TRP A 236 -4.29 14.04 -4.73
C TRP A 236 -3.12 13.09 -5.05
N HIS A 237 -2.23 13.44 -5.99
CA HIS A 237 -1.12 12.57 -6.38
C HIS A 237 -0.10 12.43 -5.23
N VAL A 238 0.06 13.50 -4.44
CA VAL A 238 0.87 13.54 -3.21
C VAL A 238 0.22 12.72 -2.07
N ASN A 239 -1.11 12.61 -2.02
CA ASN A 239 -1.82 11.82 -1.02
C ASN A 239 -1.92 10.34 -1.41
N ALA A 240 -2.19 10.00 -2.66
CA ALA A 240 -2.19 8.61 -3.14
C ALA A 240 -0.80 7.93 -2.97
N LEU A 241 0.26 8.72 -2.80
CA LEU A 241 1.60 8.33 -2.36
C LEU A 241 1.72 7.97 -0.86
N HIS A 242 0.63 7.82 -0.09
CA HIS A 242 0.66 7.30 1.29
C HIS A 242 1.20 5.86 1.40
N LYS A 243 1.34 5.14 0.28
CA LYS A 243 2.39 4.11 0.13
C LYS A 243 3.44 4.66 -0.83
N GLN A 244 4.43 5.36 -0.26
CA GLN A 244 5.57 5.88 -1.02
C GLN A 244 6.18 4.72 -1.79
N LEU A 245 6.33 4.87 -3.10
CA LEU A 245 7.37 4.12 -3.78
C LEU A 245 8.70 4.63 -3.25
N ASP A 246 9.58 3.71 -2.88
CA ASP A 246 10.96 4.08 -2.58
C ASP A 246 11.52 4.81 -3.81
N PRO A 247 12.12 6.01 -3.64
CA PRO A 247 12.60 6.79 -4.75
C PRO A 247 13.66 5.99 -5.50
N VAL A 248 13.50 5.88 -6.82
CA VAL A 248 14.43 5.15 -7.69
C VAL A 248 15.85 5.66 -7.43
N ASN A 249 16.78 4.75 -7.12
CA ASN A 249 18.17 5.12 -6.84
C ASN A 249 18.93 5.48 -8.14
N LEU A 250 18.69 6.69 -8.63
CA LEU A 250 19.27 7.20 -9.86
C LEU A 250 20.79 7.38 -9.80
N ALA A 251 21.40 7.43 -8.60
CA ALA A 251 22.86 7.52 -8.46
C ALA A 251 23.55 6.33 -9.14
N LEU A 252 22.91 5.16 -9.21
CA LEU A 252 23.39 3.98 -9.94
C LEU A 252 23.61 4.23 -11.44
N LEU A 253 22.87 5.17 -12.04
CA LEU A 253 23.02 5.58 -13.44
C LEU A 253 24.23 6.49 -13.67
N GLU A 254 24.81 7.04 -12.61
CA GLU A 254 25.88 8.04 -12.67
C GLU A 254 27.26 7.44 -12.33
N ILE A 255 27.32 6.22 -11.75
CA ILE A 255 28.57 5.52 -11.39
C ILE A 255 29.49 5.27 -12.59
N SER A 256 28.97 4.68 -13.68
CA SER A 256 29.76 4.41 -14.90
C SER A 256 28.88 4.20 -16.12
N LYS A 257 29.45 4.31 -17.34
CA LYS A 257 28.75 4.02 -18.60
C LYS A 257 28.26 2.57 -18.69
N ALA A 258 29.02 1.61 -18.15
CA ALA A 258 28.65 0.19 -18.15
C ALA A 258 27.50 -0.07 -17.16
N THR A 259 27.66 0.40 -15.92
CA THR A 259 26.63 0.36 -14.86
C THR A 259 25.33 0.99 -15.36
N ARG A 260 25.39 2.18 -15.98
CA ARG A 260 24.24 2.86 -16.57
C ARG A 260 23.54 2.02 -17.64
N LYS A 261 24.28 1.36 -18.54
CA LYS A 261 23.69 0.53 -19.61
C LYS A 261 22.90 -0.65 -19.03
N GLU A 262 23.43 -1.31 -18.00
CA GLU A 262 22.78 -2.47 -17.38
C GLU A 262 21.62 -2.07 -16.46
N CYS A 263 21.82 -1.04 -15.63
CA CYS A 263 20.77 -0.43 -14.81
C CYS A 263 19.59 0.06 -15.66
N MET A 264 19.84 0.72 -16.80
CA MET A 264 18.80 1.08 -17.78
C MET A 264 18.12 -0.14 -18.42
N SER A 265 18.81 -1.27 -18.57
CA SER A 265 18.17 -2.51 -19.04
C SER A 265 17.22 -3.07 -17.98
N ALA A 266 17.60 -3.05 -16.70
CA ALA A 266 16.75 -3.50 -15.58
C ALA A 266 15.53 -2.57 -15.39
N LEU A 267 15.75 -1.24 -15.36
CA LEU A 267 14.70 -0.20 -15.36
C LEU A 267 13.69 -0.39 -16.49
N ARG A 268 14.14 -0.82 -17.67
CA ARG A 268 13.26 -1.06 -18.81
C ARG A 268 12.50 -2.37 -18.64
N LYS A 269 13.18 -3.50 -18.45
CA LYS A 269 12.61 -4.84 -18.61
C LYS A 269 11.98 -5.44 -17.35
N ASP A 270 12.54 -5.14 -16.18
CA ASP A 270 12.34 -5.97 -14.98
C ASP A 270 11.48 -5.27 -13.89
N THR A 271 11.47 -3.93 -13.88
CA THR A 271 10.59 -3.12 -13.01
C THR A 271 9.15 -3.07 -13.53
N THR A 272 8.21 -3.00 -12.61
CA THR A 272 6.80 -2.72 -12.91
C THR A 272 6.62 -1.23 -13.25
N LYS A 273 6.00 -0.94 -14.39
CA LYS A 273 5.63 0.43 -14.78
C LYS A 273 4.31 0.77 -14.10
N ARG A 274 4.32 1.70 -13.16
CA ARG A 274 3.13 2.12 -12.42
C ARG A 274 2.55 3.38 -13.06
N TYR A 275 1.27 3.32 -13.40
CA TYR A 275 0.49 4.47 -13.86
C TYR A 275 -0.58 4.77 -12.82
N MET A 276 -0.68 6.03 -12.42
CA MET A 276 -1.68 6.54 -11.46
C MET A 276 -2.63 7.56 -12.09
N ASP A 277 -2.37 7.93 -13.33
CA ASP A 277 -3.10 8.90 -14.13
C ASP A 277 -3.52 8.20 -15.43
N LEU A 278 -4.80 8.32 -15.79
CA LEU A 278 -5.40 7.68 -16.94
C LEU A 278 -4.92 8.30 -18.26
N ASP A 279 -4.65 9.61 -18.29
CA ASP A 279 -4.14 10.30 -19.48
C ASP A 279 -2.75 9.76 -19.85
N LEU A 280 -1.90 9.48 -18.85
CA LEU A 280 -0.59 8.85 -19.06
C LEU A 280 -0.69 7.39 -19.56
N VAL A 281 -1.82 6.70 -19.30
CA VAL A 281 -2.07 5.37 -19.88
C VAL A 281 -2.45 5.52 -21.35
N ASP A 282 -3.42 6.39 -21.67
CA ASP A 282 -3.87 6.61 -23.05
C ASP A 282 -2.73 7.06 -23.98
N GLN A 283 -1.81 7.86 -23.45
CA GLN A 283 -0.65 8.38 -24.18
C GLN A 283 0.45 7.34 -24.48
N ILE A 284 0.39 6.12 -23.94
CA ILE A 284 1.40 5.05 -24.17
C ILE A 284 1.70 4.82 -25.66
N PRO A 285 0.70 4.66 -26.57
CA PRO A 285 0.98 4.40 -27.97
C PRO A 285 1.59 5.62 -28.69
N LEU A 286 1.28 6.83 -28.24
CA LEU A 286 1.77 8.08 -28.81
C LEU A 286 3.25 8.34 -28.47
N TYR A 287 3.62 8.17 -27.20
CA TYR A 287 4.95 8.55 -26.69
C TYR A 287 5.95 7.40 -26.53
N ILE A 288 5.50 6.15 -26.65
CA ILE A 288 6.40 4.98 -26.64
C ILE A 288 6.45 4.39 -28.06
N PRO A 289 7.54 4.59 -28.81
CA PRO A 289 7.71 4.01 -30.15
C PRO A 289 7.51 2.50 -30.13
N ALA A 290 6.87 1.93 -31.14
CA ALA A 290 6.53 0.50 -31.18
C ALA A 290 7.68 -0.46 -30.80
N PRO A 291 8.95 -0.27 -31.23
CA PRO A 291 10.06 -1.11 -30.81
C PRO A 291 10.34 -1.08 -29.29
N GLN A 292 10.02 0.03 -28.62
CA GLN A 292 10.22 0.27 -27.20
C GLN A 292 9.06 -0.19 -26.32
N ARG A 293 7.85 -0.37 -26.87
CA ARG A 293 6.69 -0.92 -26.12
C ARG A 293 6.98 -2.32 -25.55
N ASN A 294 7.89 -3.06 -26.19
CA ASN A 294 8.51 -4.30 -25.70
C ASN A 294 9.19 -4.20 -24.31
N PHE A 295 9.42 -3.00 -23.78
CA PHE A 295 9.92 -2.80 -22.42
C PHE A 295 8.81 -2.91 -21.37
N ILE A 296 7.55 -2.63 -21.72
CA ILE A 296 6.42 -2.77 -20.78
C ILE A 296 6.02 -4.25 -20.70
N ARG A 297 6.75 -4.97 -19.85
CA ARG A 297 6.47 -6.37 -19.51
C ARG A 297 5.54 -6.50 -18.30
N ARG A 298 5.64 -5.54 -17.39
CA ARG A 298 4.96 -5.53 -16.09
C ARG A 298 4.33 -4.14 -15.92
N LEU A 299 3.02 -4.10 -15.73
CA LEU A 299 2.22 -2.88 -15.63
C LEU A 299 1.42 -2.91 -14.31
N GLU A 300 1.41 -1.81 -13.56
CA GLU A 300 0.49 -1.58 -12.43
C GLU A 300 -0.40 -0.39 -12.81
N LEU A 301 -1.71 -0.63 -12.89
CA LEU A 301 -2.71 0.42 -13.04
C LEU A 301 -3.23 0.73 -11.64
N ALA A 302 -2.78 1.84 -11.09
CA ALA A 302 -3.03 2.27 -9.72
C ALA A 302 -4.01 3.45 -9.72
N LEU A 303 -5.21 3.19 -10.25
CA LEU A 303 -6.19 4.20 -10.64
C LEU A 303 -7.35 4.31 -9.62
N THR A 304 -8.15 5.39 -9.73
CA THR A 304 -9.42 5.51 -8.99
C THR A 304 -10.51 4.61 -9.59
N HIS A 305 -11.64 4.48 -8.90
CA HIS A 305 -12.78 3.73 -9.43
C HIS A 305 -13.38 4.41 -10.67
N ALA A 306 -13.39 5.76 -10.71
CA ALA A 306 -13.87 6.52 -11.85
C ALA A 306 -12.98 6.30 -13.08
N ASP A 307 -11.65 6.38 -12.89
CA ASP A 307 -10.67 6.12 -13.95
C ASP A 307 -10.79 4.68 -14.50
N PHE A 308 -11.06 3.69 -13.66
CA PHE A 308 -11.30 2.32 -14.15
C PHE A 308 -12.61 2.20 -14.94
N ILE A 309 -13.66 2.93 -14.55
CA ILE A 309 -14.91 2.99 -15.31
C ILE A 309 -14.67 3.64 -16.68
N GLU A 310 -13.95 4.76 -16.72
CA GLU A 310 -13.61 5.48 -17.95
C GLU A 310 -12.62 4.69 -18.82
N MET A 311 -11.63 4.01 -18.23
CA MET A 311 -10.64 3.22 -18.97
C MET A 311 -11.28 2.05 -19.74
N PHE A 312 -12.19 1.33 -19.10
CA PHE A 312 -12.79 0.10 -19.61
C PHE A 312 -14.17 0.33 -20.25
N HIS A 313 -14.63 1.58 -20.38
CA HIS A 313 -15.98 1.96 -20.84
C HIS A 313 -17.08 1.16 -20.09
N CYS A 314 -16.93 1.02 -18.77
CA CYS A 314 -17.87 0.27 -17.94
C CYS A 314 -19.27 0.92 -18.01
N GLN A 315 -20.26 0.16 -18.46
CA GLN A 315 -21.65 0.62 -18.59
C GLN A 315 -22.39 0.58 -17.24
N ILE A 316 -21.79 1.21 -16.23
CA ILE A 316 -22.31 1.33 -14.87
C ILE A 316 -22.97 2.70 -14.76
N ARG A 317 -24.25 2.75 -14.42
CA ARG A 317 -24.94 4.02 -14.11
C ARG A 317 -24.58 4.45 -12.68
N PRO A 318 -24.50 5.75 -12.38
CA PRO A 318 -24.76 6.92 -13.23
C PRO A 318 -23.52 7.37 -14.05
N PHE A 319 -22.41 6.64 -13.99
CA PHE A 319 -21.12 7.03 -14.58
C PHE A 319 -21.04 6.88 -16.10
N SER A 320 -21.95 6.11 -16.68
CA SER A 320 -22.11 5.96 -18.13
C SER A 320 -22.49 7.31 -18.74
N ARG A 321 -21.50 8.11 -19.15
CA ARG A 321 -21.73 9.35 -19.91
C ARG A 321 -22.59 9.05 -21.14
N ASP A 322 -23.35 10.05 -21.59
CA ASP A 322 -24.25 9.93 -22.75
C ASP A 322 -23.57 9.24 -23.95
N HIS A 323 -24.37 8.47 -24.70
CA HIS A 323 -23.91 7.56 -25.76
C HIS A 323 -23.01 8.17 -26.86
N GLN A 324 -22.84 9.49 -26.90
CA GLN A 324 -21.87 10.16 -27.76
C GLN A 324 -20.41 9.86 -27.38
N ALA A 325 -20.10 9.57 -26.11
CA ALA A 325 -18.76 9.14 -25.68
C ALA A 325 -18.34 7.78 -26.30
N ASN A 326 -19.30 6.95 -26.73
CA ASN A 326 -19.05 5.65 -27.33
C ASN A 326 -18.43 5.71 -28.75
N GLN A 327 -18.19 6.90 -29.31
CA GLN A 327 -17.51 7.04 -30.60
C GLN A 327 -15.99 6.90 -30.49
N LEU A 328 -15.40 7.15 -29.32
CA LEU A 328 -13.97 6.98 -29.10
C LEU A 328 -13.64 5.53 -28.72
N PRO A 329 -12.51 4.98 -29.17
CA PRO A 329 -12.05 3.67 -28.72
C PRO A 329 -11.72 3.71 -27.22
N PRO A 330 -12.11 2.71 -26.41
CA PRO A 330 -11.75 2.63 -25.00
C PRO A 330 -10.25 2.75 -24.76
N ILE A 331 -9.84 3.49 -23.73
CA ILE A 331 -8.43 3.65 -23.34
C ILE A 331 -7.78 2.29 -23.04
N ALA A 332 -8.57 1.30 -22.60
CA ALA A 332 -8.15 -0.09 -22.49
C ALA A 332 -7.61 -0.73 -23.80
N ASN A 333 -7.83 -0.13 -24.98
CA ASN A 333 -7.14 -0.53 -26.21
C ASN A 333 -5.61 -0.48 -26.08
N VAL A 334 -5.07 0.38 -25.22
CA VAL A 334 -3.64 0.42 -24.88
C VAL A 334 -3.15 -0.92 -24.31
N LEU A 335 -4.00 -1.68 -23.61
CA LEU A 335 -3.62 -2.97 -23.03
C LEU A 335 -3.55 -4.09 -24.06
N ARG A 336 -4.07 -3.92 -25.29
CA ARG A 336 -4.15 -4.99 -26.27
C ARG A 336 -2.78 -5.51 -26.70
N LYS A 337 -2.75 -6.75 -27.17
CA LYS A 337 -1.53 -7.46 -27.59
C LYS A 337 -0.78 -6.77 -28.75
N ASP A 338 -1.46 -6.02 -29.60
CA ASP A 338 -0.86 -5.21 -30.67
C ASP A 338 -0.23 -3.91 -30.14
N CYS A 339 -0.73 -3.36 -29.04
CA CYS A 339 -0.14 -2.22 -28.35
C CYS A 339 1.04 -2.63 -27.44
N LEU A 340 0.85 -3.64 -26.59
CA LEU A 340 1.81 -4.09 -25.57
C LEU A 340 2.15 -5.58 -25.70
N PRO A 341 2.85 -6.01 -26.78
CA PRO A 341 3.01 -7.43 -27.15
C PRO A 341 3.79 -8.30 -26.16
N LEU A 342 4.57 -7.70 -25.25
CA LEU A 342 5.34 -8.42 -24.23
C LEU A 342 4.81 -8.22 -22.80
N LEU A 343 3.61 -7.62 -22.64
CA LEU A 343 2.95 -7.48 -21.35
C LEU A 343 2.58 -8.86 -20.80
N ASN A 344 3.33 -9.31 -19.79
CA ASN A 344 3.15 -10.63 -19.18
C ASN A 344 2.48 -10.57 -17.79
N HIS A 345 2.47 -9.39 -17.17
CA HIS A 345 1.97 -9.17 -15.83
C HIS A 345 1.23 -7.82 -15.72
N LEU A 346 -0.03 -7.87 -15.28
CA LEU A 346 -0.87 -6.72 -15.01
C LEU A 346 -1.36 -6.75 -13.56
N GLU A 347 -1.09 -5.68 -12.82
CA GLU A 347 -1.63 -5.46 -11.49
C GLU A 347 -2.69 -4.35 -11.56
N LEU A 348 -3.93 -4.68 -11.20
CA LEU A 348 -5.03 -3.71 -11.09
C LEU A 348 -5.18 -3.34 -9.62
N ARG A 349 -4.88 -2.08 -9.29
CA ARG A 349 -4.82 -1.59 -7.92
C ARG A 349 -5.86 -0.50 -7.70
N PHE A 350 -6.93 -0.87 -6.99
CA PHE A 350 -8.01 0.03 -6.62
C PHE A 350 -7.57 1.00 -5.52
N MET A 351 -7.76 2.31 -5.74
CA MET A 351 -7.47 3.33 -4.73
C MET A 351 -8.47 3.34 -3.57
N SER A 352 -8.07 3.92 -2.44
CA SER A 352 -8.81 3.88 -1.18
C SER A 352 -10.02 4.82 -1.19
N THR A 353 -11.25 4.30 -1.12
CA THR A 353 -12.44 5.17 -1.00
C THR A 353 -12.60 5.82 0.38
N VAL A 354 -11.63 5.67 1.29
CA VAL A 354 -11.56 6.43 2.55
C VAL A 354 -11.20 7.89 2.26
N GLU A 355 -10.40 8.15 1.23
CA GLU A 355 -10.12 9.50 0.75
C GLU A 355 -11.26 9.92 -0.20
N PRO A 356 -12.02 10.99 0.11
CA PRO A 356 -13.17 11.40 -0.70
C PRO A 356 -12.83 11.62 -2.16
N THR A 357 -11.62 12.10 -2.47
CA THR A 357 -11.13 12.33 -3.83
C THR A 357 -11.01 11.08 -4.70
N TYR A 358 -10.95 9.87 -4.13
CA TYR A 358 -10.96 8.60 -4.90
C TYR A 358 -12.32 7.90 -4.88
N SER A 359 -13.31 8.50 -4.22
CA SER A 359 -14.70 8.08 -4.30
C SER A 359 -15.28 8.59 -5.62
N PRO A 360 -15.73 7.70 -6.51
CA PRO A 360 -16.28 8.12 -7.81
C PRO A 360 -17.57 8.94 -7.66
N TRP A 361 -18.22 8.82 -6.49
CA TRP A 361 -19.39 9.60 -6.09
C TRP A 361 -19.09 11.08 -5.81
N VAL A 362 -17.85 11.43 -5.41
CA VAL A 362 -17.48 12.80 -5.01
C VAL A 362 -17.20 13.69 -6.22
N SER A 363 -16.65 13.13 -7.29
CA SER A 363 -16.51 13.80 -8.59
C SER A 363 -17.84 14.30 -9.18
N TYR A 364 -18.97 13.72 -8.75
CA TYR A 364 -20.31 14.15 -9.15
C TYR A 364 -20.92 15.28 -8.29
N GLU A 365 -20.31 15.67 -7.16
CA GLU A 365 -20.92 16.65 -6.26
C GLU A 365 -21.00 18.08 -6.82
N GLY A 366 -20.18 18.42 -7.83
CA GLY A 366 -20.20 19.73 -8.48
C GLY A 366 -21.30 19.88 -9.55
N ASN A 367 -21.69 18.79 -10.20
CA ASN A 367 -22.71 18.72 -11.24
C ASN A 367 -23.73 17.63 -10.88
N ARG A 368 -24.32 17.69 -9.68
CA ARG A 368 -25.31 16.71 -9.23
C ARG A 368 -26.51 16.71 -10.19
N PRO A 369 -26.76 15.62 -10.95
CA PRO A 369 -28.08 15.38 -11.49
C PRO A 369 -29.02 15.25 -10.30
N TRP A 370 -30.18 15.91 -10.35
CA TRP A 370 -31.12 15.94 -9.21
C TRP A 370 -31.73 14.57 -8.92
N ASP A 371 -31.48 13.59 -9.79
CA ASP A 371 -32.14 12.29 -9.87
C ASP A 371 -31.28 11.13 -9.32
N ILE A 372 -30.06 11.38 -8.83
CA ILE A 372 -29.22 10.33 -8.20
C ILE A 372 -29.59 10.16 -6.72
N ASP A 373 -30.13 9.00 -6.36
CA ASP A 373 -30.37 8.60 -4.96
C ASP A 373 -29.06 8.13 -4.30
N PHE A 374 -28.40 9.05 -3.60
CA PHE A 374 -27.13 8.79 -2.91
C PHE A 374 -27.22 7.72 -1.80
N ASP A 375 -28.42 7.40 -1.31
CA ASP A 375 -28.62 6.38 -0.26
C ASP A 375 -28.68 4.95 -0.83
N ARG A 376 -28.82 4.78 -2.15
CA ARG A 376 -28.87 3.45 -2.81
C ARG A 376 -27.55 2.97 -3.40
N LEU A 377 -26.69 3.93 -3.78
CA LEU A 377 -25.42 3.72 -4.51
C LEU A 377 -24.67 2.44 -4.12
N PRO A 378 -24.17 1.66 -5.11
CA PRO A 378 -23.57 0.37 -4.84
C PRO A 378 -22.38 0.51 -3.91
N CYS A 379 -22.41 -0.25 -2.81
CA CYS A 379 -21.27 -0.30 -1.91
C CYS A 379 -20.00 -0.72 -2.68
N GLN A 380 -18.83 -0.29 -2.19
CA GLN A 380 -17.57 -0.44 -2.92
C GLN A 380 -17.26 -1.88 -3.37
N LYS A 381 -17.72 -2.90 -2.63
CA LYS A 381 -17.62 -4.32 -3.03
C LYS A 381 -18.35 -4.60 -4.35
N VAL A 382 -19.59 -4.13 -4.46
CA VAL A 382 -20.45 -4.30 -5.64
C VAL A 382 -19.88 -3.52 -6.82
N LEU A 383 -19.45 -2.27 -6.60
CA LEU A 383 -18.87 -1.45 -7.66
C LEU A 383 -17.60 -2.07 -8.27
N VAL A 384 -16.71 -2.65 -7.44
CA VAL A 384 -15.51 -3.33 -7.95
C VAL A 384 -15.87 -4.62 -8.70
N ASP A 385 -16.86 -5.38 -8.23
CA ASP A 385 -17.38 -6.55 -8.97
C ASP A 385 -17.95 -6.13 -10.34
N MET A 386 -18.73 -5.04 -10.41
CA MET A 386 -19.27 -4.48 -11.65
C MET A 386 -18.16 -4.08 -12.63
N ILE A 387 -17.13 -3.35 -12.17
CA ILE A 387 -15.99 -2.93 -13.01
C ILE A 387 -15.28 -4.16 -13.60
N LEU A 388 -15.01 -5.17 -12.78
CA LEU A 388 -14.23 -6.35 -13.20
C LEU A 388 -14.95 -7.22 -14.25
N CYS A 389 -16.27 -7.10 -14.40
CA CYS A 389 -17.01 -7.71 -15.51
C CYS A 389 -16.50 -7.20 -16.88
N PHE A 390 -16.30 -5.87 -17.02
CA PHE A 390 -15.86 -5.23 -18.26
C PHE A 390 -14.34 -5.35 -18.50
N VAL A 391 -13.53 -5.48 -17.44
CA VAL A 391 -12.07 -5.62 -17.55
C VAL A 391 -11.64 -6.82 -18.40
N SER A 392 -12.37 -7.93 -18.28
CA SER A 392 -12.02 -9.25 -18.79
C SER A 392 -11.66 -9.30 -20.29
N GLU A 393 -12.45 -8.64 -21.14
CA GLU A 393 -12.30 -8.63 -22.60
C GLU A 393 -10.95 -8.02 -23.04
N TRP A 394 -10.45 -7.04 -22.29
CA TRP A 394 -9.18 -6.36 -22.53
C TRP A 394 -7.97 -7.15 -22.07
N VAL A 395 -8.08 -7.82 -20.92
CA VAL A 395 -6.93 -8.43 -20.21
C VAL A 395 -6.74 -9.92 -20.48
N ARG A 396 -7.70 -10.61 -21.12
CA ARG A 396 -7.71 -12.07 -21.38
C ARG A 396 -6.41 -12.65 -21.95
N HIS A 397 -5.65 -11.87 -22.69
CA HIS A 397 -4.41 -12.29 -23.33
C HIS A 397 -3.15 -12.14 -22.44
N ILE A 398 -3.28 -11.56 -21.25
CA ILE A 398 -2.20 -11.28 -20.30
C ILE A 398 -2.06 -12.47 -19.32
N PRO A 399 -0.92 -13.20 -19.30
CA PRO A 399 -0.75 -14.43 -18.52
C PRO A 399 -0.92 -14.31 -16.99
N SER A 400 -0.62 -13.15 -16.41
CA SER A 400 -0.66 -12.94 -14.96
C SER A 400 -1.41 -11.66 -14.61
N ILE A 401 -2.67 -11.78 -14.19
CA ILE A 401 -3.45 -10.68 -13.62
C ILE A 401 -3.50 -10.81 -12.10
N LYS A 402 -3.33 -9.70 -11.39
CA LYS A 402 -3.32 -9.61 -9.93
C LYS A 402 -4.17 -8.42 -9.48
N LEU A 403 -4.95 -8.57 -8.42
CA LEU A 403 -5.81 -7.49 -7.91
C LEU A 403 -5.34 -7.03 -6.52
N THR A 404 -5.05 -5.74 -6.37
CA THR A 404 -4.54 -5.18 -5.11
C THR A 404 -5.18 -3.82 -4.78
N GLY A 405 -4.63 -3.14 -3.77
CA GLY A 405 -5.20 -1.91 -3.24
C GLY A 405 -6.38 -2.17 -2.31
N PHE A 406 -7.36 -1.27 -2.38
CA PHE A 406 -8.54 -1.25 -1.53
C PHE A 406 -9.63 -2.13 -2.15
N ILE A 407 -9.48 -3.45 -2.04
CA ILE A 407 -10.40 -4.45 -2.61
C ILE A 407 -10.76 -5.49 -1.53
N LYS A 408 -12.04 -5.85 -1.41
CA LYS A 408 -12.47 -6.89 -0.46
C LYS A 408 -11.85 -8.24 -0.84
N THR A 409 -11.34 -8.97 0.15
CA THR A 409 -10.64 -10.26 -0.04
C THR A 409 -11.46 -11.26 -0.85
N GLU A 410 -12.77 -11.34 -0.62
CA GLU A 410 -13.71 -12.20 -1.35
C GLU A 410 -13.78 -11.85 -2.85
N THR A 411 -14.07 -10.59 -3.17
CA THR A 411 -14.07 -10.04 -4.54
C THR A 411 -12.74 -10.29 -5.24
N ARG A 412 -11.60 -10.01 -4.57
CA ARG A 412 -10.28 -10.35 -5.12
C ARG A 412 -10.15 -11.84 -5.44
N MET A 413 -10.51 -12.73 -4.52
CA MET A 413 -10.40 -14.19 -4.70
C MET A 413 -11.34 -14.71 -5.79
N LYS A 414 -12.55 -14.15 -5.91
CA LYS A 414 -13.51 -14.41 -6.99
C LYS A 414 -12.86 -14.12 -8.34
N TRP A 415 -12.45 -12.87 -8.56
CA TRP A 415 -11.96 -12.44 -9.87
C TRP A 415 -10.56 -12.95 -10.22
N GLU A 416 -9.64 -13.09 -9.26
CA GLU A 416 -8.37 -13.78 -9.54
C GLU A 416 -8.57 -15.25 -9.94
N ARG A 417 -9.62 -15.93 -9.45
CA ARG A 417 -9.95 -17.29 -9.90
C ARG A 417 -10.49 -17.28 -11.34
N VAL A 418 -11.36 -16.32 -11.67
CA VAL A 418 -11.88 -16.12 -13.03
C VAL A 418 -10.72 -15.86 -14.01
N PHE A 419 -9.83 -14.92 -13.72
CA PHE A 419 -8.68 -14.61 -14.58
C PHE A 419 -7.63 -15.74 -14.67
N LYS A 420 -7.55 -16.62 -13.66
CA LYS A 420 -6.68 -17.83 -13.68
C LYS A 420 -7.36 -19.06 -14.31
N SER A 421 -8.60 -18.94 -14.78
CA SER A 421 -9.33 -20.04 -15.42
C SER A 421 -8.59 -20.56 -16.66
N LYS A 422 -8.26 -21.86 -16.65
CA LYS A 422 -7.76 -22.55 -17.86
C LYS A 422 -8.87 -22.98 -18.82
N ARG A 423 -10.15 -22.81 -18.44
CA ARG A 423 -11.33 -23.17 -19.24
C ARG A 423 -12.02 -21.88 -19.67
N PRO A 424 -11.71 -21.35 -20.87
CA PRO A 424 -12.14 -20.00 -21.20
C PRO A 424 -13.66 -19.91 -21.30
N ARG A 425 -14.34 -20.93 -21.85
CA ARG A 425 -15.81 -20.95 -22.01
C ARG A 425 -16.55 -20.79 -20.68
N GLU A 426 -16.24 -21.61 -19.68
CA GLU A 426 -16.89 -21.53 -18.35
C GLU A 426 -16.69 -20.17 -17.67
N SER A 427 -15.54 -19.51 -17.88
CA SER A 427 -15.33 -18.14 -17.42
C SER A 427 -16.02 -17.09 -18.28
N ASP A 428 -16.05 -17.26 -19.61
CA ASP A 428 -16.67 -16.33 -20.56
C ASP A 428 -18.19 -16.27 -20.33
N ASP A 429 -18.84 -17.43 -20.19
CA ASP A 429 -20.28 -17.55 -19.89
C ASP A 429 -20.62 -16.90 -18.53
N TYR A 430 -19.76 -17.08 -17.52
CA TYR A 430 -19.92 -16.47 -16.21
C TYR A 430 -19.76 -14.94 -16.24
N ILE A 431 -18.72 -14.45 -16.93
CA ILE A 431 -18.45 -13.02 -17.11
C ILE A 431 -19.62 -12.35 -17.84
N GLU A 432 -20.11 -12.95 -18.93
CA GLU A 432 -21.21 -12.37 -19.70
C GLU A 432 -22.50 -12.39 -18.88
N SER A 433 -22.78 -13.45 -18.11
CA SER A 433 -23.92 -13.48 -17.19
C SER A 433 -23.85 -12.37 -16.13
N GLU A 434 -22.69 -12.09 -15.55
CA GLU A 434 -22.52 -11.00 -14.57
C GLU A 434 -22.60 -9.63 -15.26
N LYS A 435 -22.01 -9.46 -16.46
CA LYS A 435 -22.11 -8.24 -17.27
C LYS A 435 -23.55 -7.93 -17.64
N GLN A 436 -24.33 -8.92 -18.08
CA GLN A 436 -25.77 -8.76 -18.36
C GLN A 436 -26.56 -8.45 -17.09
N ALA A 437 -26.24 -9.07 -15.95
CA ALA A 437 -26.87 -8.70 -14.67
C ALA A 437 -26.63 -7.21 -14.34
N VAL A 438 -25.42 -6.69 -14.55
CA VAL A 438 -25.09 -5.26 -14.37
C VAL A 438 -25.85 -4.36 -15.34
N LEU A 439 -25.97 -4.75 -16.62
CA LEU A 439 -26.73 -4.00 -17.63
C LEU A 439 -28.25 -4.01 -17.38
N SER A 440 -28.75 -5.06 -16.71
CA SER A 440 -30.18 -5.25 -16.43
C SER A 440 -30.66 -4.64 -15.11
N MET A 441 -29.76 -4.20 -14.23
CA MET A 441 -30.15 -3.61 -12.94
C MET A 441 -30.97 -2.32 -13.18
N PRO A 442 -32.19 -2.21 -12.63
CA PRO A 442 -33.02 -1.03 -12.80
C PRO A 442 -32.43 0.16 -12.04
N ASP A 443 -32.71 1.38 -12.51
CA ASP A 443 -32.18 2.64 -11.91
C ASP A 443 -32.53 2.83 -10.43
N SER A 444 -33.49 2.06 -9.91
CA SER A 444 -33.92 2.05 -8.52
C SER A 444 -33.20 1.04 -7.61
N GLU A 445 -32.40 0.13 -8.17
CA GLU A 445 -31.64 -0.91 -7.43
C GLU A 445 -30.12 -0.73 -7.52
N LEU A 446 -29.68 0.29 -8.26
CA LEU A 446 -28.35 0.90 -8.20
C LEU A 446 -28.29 1.93 -7.06
#